data_AF-A0A8S9QK73-F1
#
_entry.id   AF-A0A8S9QK73-F1
#
_cell.length_a   1.000
_cell.length_b   1.000
_cell.length_c   1.000
_cell.angle_alpha   90.00
_cell.angle_beta   90.00
_cell.angle_gamma   90.00
#
_symmetry.space_group_name_H-M   'P 1'
#
loop_
_entity.id
_entity.type
_entity.pdbx_description
1 polymer ?
#
loop_
_entity_poly.entity_id
_entity_poly.type
_entity_poly.pdbx_seq_one_letter_code
_entity_poly.pdbx_strand_id
1 'polypeptide(L)' 'MLDLYGGSFFIDEENKLAVVFDLDMRSRFQTAHIIATDYGYLKSVDIRVSPADCPLVYSSYAPSLVQLQ' A
#
# COMPACT_ATOMS: atom_id res chain seq x y z
N MET A 1 -5.19 1.09 -18.34
CA MET A 1 -5.33 2.20 -17.40
C MET A 1 -5.88 1.58 -16.13
N LEU A 2 -5.08 1.56 -15.05
CA LEU A 2 -5.52 1.02 -13.76
C LEU A 2 -6.42 2.08 -13.14
N ASP A 3 -7.71 1.80 -13.00
CA ASP A 3 -8.69 2.68 -12.33
C ASP A 3 -8.47 2.60 -10.81
N LEU A 4 -7.41 3.26 -10.34
CA LEU A 4 -6.99 3.31 -8.94
C LEU A 4 -7.87 4.27 -8.13
N TYR A 5 -9.10 3.86 -7.82
CA TYR A 5 -9.98 4.62 -6.92
C TYR A 5 -9.60 4.33 -5.45
N GLY A 6 -8.69 5.15 -4.91
CA GLY A 6 -8.27 5.08 -3.51
C GLY A 6 -7.13 4.09 -3.29
N GLY A 7 -5.90 4.55 -3.47
CA GLY A 7 -4.73 3.85 -2.94
C GLY A 7 -4.32 4.47 -1.61
N SER A 8 -3.95 3.66 -0.64
CA SER A 8 -3.15 4.13 0.50
C SER A 8 -1.70 3.73 0.28
N PHE A 9 -0.76 4.50 0.83
CA PHE A 9 0.65 4.16 0.79
C PHE A 9 1.30 4.45 2.13
N PHE A 10 2.44 3.82 2.38
CA PHE A 10 3.38 4.26 3.41
C PHE A 10 4.81 4.19 2.89
N ILE A 11 5.69 4.96 3.53
CA ILE A 11 7.12 5.02 3.24
C ILE A 11 7.86 4.64 4.51
N ASP A 12 8.79 3.72 4.38
CA ASP A 12 9.78 3.37 5.39
C ASP A 12 11.12 3.92 4.92
N GLU A 13 11.52 5.07 5.47
CA GLU A 13 12.77 5.75 5.10
C GLU A 13 14.02 5.00 5.57
N GLU A 14 13.94 4.27 6.69
CA GLU A 14 15.06 3.49 7.24
C GLU A 14 15.40 2.32 6.32
N ASN A 15 14.38 1.57 5.90
CA ASN A 15 14.54 0.45 4.97
C ASN A 15 14.48 0.86 3.49
N LYS A 16 14.22 2.14 3.20
CA LYS A 16 14.07 2.70 1.86
C LYS A 16 13.04 1.94 1.00
N LEU A 17 11.90 1.66 1.62
CA LEU A 17 10.78 0.96 0.99
C LEU A 17 9.58 1.89 0.91
N ALA A 18 8.85 1.81 -0.20
CA ALA A 18 7.50 2.31 -0.31
C ALA A 18 6.56 1.11 -0.46
N VAL A 19 5.41 1.15 0.22
CA VAL A 19 4.36 0.16 0.02
C VAL A 19 3.11 0.87 -0.43
N VAL A 20 2.55 0.41 -1.55
CA VAL A 20 1.31 0.92 -2.13
C VAL A 20 0.26 -0.16 -2.03
N PHE A 21 -0.90 0.18 -1.48
CA PHE A 21 -2.06 -0.70 -1.43
C PHE A 21 -3.00 -0.35 -2.58
N ASP A 22 -3.28 -1.35 -3.41
CA ASP A 22 -4.21 -1.30 -4.54
C ASP A 22 -5.47 -2.12 -4.22
N LEU A 23 -6.61 -1.68 -4.76
CA LEU A 23 -7.89 -2.38 -4.74
C LEU A 23 -8.41 -2.47 -6.17
N ASP A 24 -8.46 -3.68 -6.71
CA ASP A 24 -9.18 -3.94 -7.96
C ASP A 24 -10.68 -3.94 -7.68
N MET A 25 -11.38 -2.88 -8.10
CA MET A 25 -12.82 -2.72 -7.90
C MET A 25 -13.68 -3.82 -8.57
N ARG A 26 -13.17 -4.51 -9.59
CA ARG A 26 -13.92 -5.56 -10.28
C ARG A 26 -13.91 -6.88 -9.51
N SER A 27 -12.76 -7.20 -8.95
CA SER A 27 -12.55 -8.47 -8.23
C SER A 27 -12.58 -8.32 -6.71
N ARG A 28 -12.52 -7.08 -6.23
CA ARG A 28 -12.29 -6.68 -4.84
C ARG A 28 -11.00 -7.25 -4.25
N PHE A 29 -10.06 -7.70 -5.10
CA PHE A 29 -8.75 -8.13 -4.63
C PHE A 29 -7.92 -6.92 -4.24
N GLN A 30 -7.27 -7.05 -3.08
CA GLN A 30 -6.30 -6.08 -2.63
C GLN A 30 -4.90 -6.63 -2.76
N THR A 31 -4.02 -5.81 -3.31
CA THR A 31 -2.62 -6.14 -3.52
C THR A 31 -1.77 -5.07 -2.86
N ALA A 32 -0.75 -5.48 -2.12
CA ALA A 32 0.32 -4.59 -1.67
C ALA A 32 1.51 -4.71 -2.62
N HIS A 33 1.96 -3.58 -3.13
CA HIS A 33 3.18 -3.45 -3.92
C HIS A 33 4.28 -2.88 -3.03
N ILE A 34 5.29 -3.69 -2.75
CA ILE A 34 6.51 -3.28 -2.06
C ILE A 34 7.50 -2.83 -3.12
N ILE A 35 7.99 -1.61 -2.99
CA ILE A 35 8.92 -0.96 -3.91
C ILE A 35 10.15 -0.58 -3.11
N ALA A 36 11.30 -1.20 -3.39
CA ALA A 36 12.57 -0.73 -2.87
C ALA A 36 13.07 0.44 -3.73
N THR A 37 13.20 1.62 -3.15
CA THR A 37 13.52 2.84 -3.90
C THR A 37 14.94 2.81 -4.48
N ASP A 38 15.86 2.13 -3.81
CA ASP A 38 17.27 2.07 -4.21
C ASP A 38 17.57 1.03 -5.28
N TYR A 39 16.81 -0.08 -5.28
CA TYR A 39 17.08 -1.24 -6.13
C TYR A 39 16.03 -1.46 -7.21
N GLY A 40 14.95 -0.65 -7.21
CA GLY A 40 13.81 -0.83 -8.09
C GLY A 40 13.09 -2.17 -7.91
N TYR A 41 13.36 -2.87 -6.80
CA TYR A 41 12.77 -4.18 -6.52
C TYR A 41 11.29 -4.00 -6.24
N LEU A 42 10.46 -4.63 -7.08
CA LEU A 42 9.02 -4.61 -6.94
C LEU A 42 8.53 -6.01 -6.59
N LYS A 43 7.83 -6.13 -5.47
CA LYS A 43 7.14 -7.35 -5.06
C LYS A 43 5.68 -7.04 -4.78
N SER A 44 4.80 -7.81 -5.41
CA SER A 44 3.36 -7.74 -5.17
C SER A 44 2.94 -8.88 -4.26
N VAL A 45 2.07 -8.60 -3.29
CA VAL A 45 1.51 -9.58 -2.37
C VAL A 45 0.00 -9.39 -2.33
N ASP A 46 -0.75 -10.46 -2.60
CA ASP A 46 -2.21 -10.46 -2.46
C ASP A 46 -2.57 -10.52 -0.97
N ILE A 47 -3.27 -9.49 -0.49
CA ILE A 47 -3.60 -9.36 0.94
C ILE A 47 -4.86 -10.15 1.25
N ARG A 48 -5.95 -9.92 0.50
CA ARG A 48 -7.25 -10.63 0.54
C ARG A 48 -8.30 -9.88 -0.29
N VAL A 49 -9.48 -10.47 -0.41
CA VAL A 49 -10.69 -9.80 -0.92
C VAL A 49 -11.18 -8.79 0.13
N SER A 50 -11.41 -7.54 -0.27
CA SER A 50 -11.99 -6.53 0.61
C SER A 50 -13.45 -6.87 0.95
N PRO A 51 -13.86 -6.79 2.23
CA PRO A 51 -15.26 -6.97 2.60
C PRO A 51 -16.15 -5.79 2.16
N ALA A 52 -15.57 -4.65 1.76
CA ALA A 52 -16.27 -3.46 1.27
C ALA A 52 -15.52 -2.87 0.07
N ASP A 53 -16.15 -2.01 -0.72
CA ASP A 53 -15.51 -1.29 -1.84
C ASP A 53 -14.57 -0.16 -1.36
N CYS A 54 -14.09 -0.27 -0.11
CA CYS A 54 -13.12 0.62 0.49
C CYS A 54 -11.76 -0.09 0.51
N PRO A 55 -10.68 0.58 0.10
CA PRO A 55 -9.32 0.08 0.30
C PRO A 55 -9.07 -0.13 1.80
N LEU A 56 -8.35 -1.19 2.18
CA LEU A 56 -7.85 -1.32 3.54
C LEU A 56 -6.86 -0.18 3.81
N VAL A 57 -7.35 0.88 4.43
CA VAL A 57 -6.50 1.88 5.02
C VAL A 57 -5.89 1.24 6.27
N TYR A 58 -4.63 0.79 6.18
CA TYR A 58 -3.86 0.40 7.36
C TYR A 58 -3.55 1.65 8.19
N SER A 59 -4.56 2.18 8.90
CA SER A 59 -4.43 3.37 9.76
C SER A 59 -3.62 3.10 11.03
N SER A 60 -3.20 1.85 11.26
CA SER A 60 -2.50 1.42 12.48
C SER A 60 -0.99 1.29 12.33
N TYR A 61 -0.43 1.36 11.11
CA TYR A 61 1.02 1.47 10.94
C TYR A 61 1.42 2.94 10.81
N ALA A 62 1.34 3.66 11.92
CA ALA A 62 2.12 4.88 12.10
C ALA A 62 3.47 4.42 12.68
N PRO A 63 4.56 4.37 11.88
CA PRO A 63 5.87 4.25 12.49
C PRO A 63 6.00 5.44 13.45
N SER A 64 6.48 5.19 14.67
CA SER A 64 6.56 6.15 15.78
C SER A 64 7.57 7.29 15.55
N LEU A 65 7.81 7.68 14.29
CA LEU A 65 8.91 8.54 13.85
C LEU A 65 8.46 9.78 13.06
N VAL A 66 7.17 9.95 12.76
CA VAL A 66 6.68 11.21 12.20
C VAL A 66 6.26 12.14 13.34
N GLN A 67 7.16 13.02 13.78
CA GLN A 67 6.76 14.21 14.54
C GLN A 67 6.14 15.22 13.56
N LEU A 68 4.82 15.38 13.60
CA LEU A 68 4.16 16.49 12.94
C LEU A 68 4.43 17.76 13.77
N GLN A 69 5.04 18.77 13.15
CA GLN A 69 5.23 20.11 13.72
C GLN A 69 3.94 20.93 13.70
#